data_AF-A0A3L7SVA3-F1
#
_entry.id   AF-A0A3L7SVA3-F1
#
_cell.length_a   1.000
_cell.length_b   1.000
_cell.length_c   1.000
_cell.angle_alpha   90.00
_cell.angle_beta   90.00
_cell.angle_gamma   90.00
#
_symmetry.space_group_name_H-M   'P 1'
#
loop_
_entity.id
_entity.type
_entity.pdbx_description
1 polymer ?
#
loop_
_entity_poly.entity_id
_entity_poly.type
_entity_poly.pdbx_seq_one_letter_code
_entity_poly.pdbx_strand_id
1 'polypeptide(L)'
;MKHFLAIISLVCAFSSIFSAEPIDPGANSPDEAKSKSFSSKKAIEFLDNASLSWQKERKCFACHTNYAYLYARPMVEKNSDAEK
;
A
#
# COMPACT_ATOMS: atom_id res chain seq x y z
N MET A 1 25.78 -11.22 -25.79
CA MET A 1 24.43 -11.81 -25.65
C MET A 1 24.27 -12.67 -24.39
N LYS A 2 25.18 -13.64 -24.12
CA LYS A 2 25.12 -14.50 -22.91
C LYS A 2 25.21 -13.75 -21.57
N HIS A 3 26.04 -12.72 -21.48
CA HIS A 3 26.13 -11.85 -20.29
C HIS A 3 24.90 -10.94 -20.11
N PHE A 4 24.26 -10.53 -21.20
CA PHE A 4 23.06 -9.67 -21.16
C PHE A 4 21.86 -10.44 -20.61
N LEU A 5 21.70 -11.71 -21.02
CA LEU A 5 20.69 -12.63 -20.48
C LEU A 5 20.93 -12.97 -18.99
N ALA A 6 22.19 -13.11 -18.56
CA ALA A 6 22.52 -13.37 -17.16
C ALA A 6 22.22 -12.17 -16.25
N ILE A 7 22.47 -10.95 -16.72
CA ILE A 7 22.17 -9.71 -15.98
C ILE A 7 20.65 -9.50 -15.85
N ILE A 8 19.88 -9.73 -16.93
CA ILE A 8 18.41 -9.63 -16.88
C ILE A 8 17.81 -10.63 -15.88
N SER A 9 18.29 -11.88 -15.87
CA SER A 9 17.82 -12.90 -14.93
C SER A 9 18.12 -12.53 -13.47
N LEU A 10 19.28 -11.92 -13.20
CA LEU A 10 19.66 -11.47 -11.86
C LEU A 10 18.81 -10.28 -11.38
N VAL A 11 18.48 -9.34 -12.27
CA VAL A 11 17.63 -8.16 -11.94
C VAL A 11 16.19 -8.58 -11.64
N CYS A 12 15.61 -9.51 -12.41
CA CYS A 12 14.26 -10.00 -12.18
C CYS A 12 14.12 -10.84 -10.88
N ALA A 13 15.17 -11.55 -10.48
CA ALA A 13 15.18 -12.28 -9.21
C ALA A 13 15.24 -11.33 -8.00
N PHE A 14 15.93 -10.19 -8.12
CA PHE A 14 16.07 -9.22 -7.03
C PHE A 14 14.80 -8.40 -6.78
N SER A 15 14.03 -8.08 -7.81
CA SER A 15 12.80 -7.26 -7.68
C SER A 15 11.68 -7.96 -6.90
N SER A 16 11.63 -9.29 -6.89
CA SER A 16 10.60 -10.04 -6.16
C SER A 16 10.84 -10.08 -4.65
N ILE A 17 12.06 -9.80 -4.19
CA ILE A 17 12.46 -9.83 -2.77
C ILE A 17 12.14 -8.51 -2.05
N PHE A 18 11.98 -7.40 -2.79
CA PHE A 18 11.80 -6.06 -2.22
C PHE A 18 10.36 -5.52 -2.36
N SER A 19 9.35 -6.40 -2.31
CA SER A 19 7.97 -5.95 -2.11
C SER A 19 7.68 -6.01 -0.62
N ALA A 20 7.54 -4.85 0.02
CA ALA A 20 7.17 -4.78 1.43
C ALA A 20 5.79 -5.42 1.62
N GLU A 21 5.70 -6.39 2.52
CA GLU A 21 4.44 -7.04 2.83
C GLU A 21 3.51 -6.06 3.58
N PRO A 22 2.19 -6.02 3.27
CA PRO A 22 1.27 -5.15 3.97
C PRO A 22 1.23 -5.51 5.47
N ILE A 23 1.27 -4.47 6.30
CA ILE A 23 1.15 -4.57 7.75
C ILE A 23 -0.33 -4.62 8.11
N ASP A 24 -0.76 -5.56 8.95
CA ASP A 24 -2.10 -5.52 9.51
C ASP A 24 -2.19 -4.41 10.56
N PRO A 25 -3.00 -3.35 10.36
CA PRO A 25 -3.16 -2.28 11.35
C PRO A 25 -3.90 -2.75 12.62
N GLY A 26 -4.51 -3.94 12.61
CA GLY A 26 -5.31 -4.44 13.72
C GLY A 26 -6.66 -3.73 13.86
N ALA A 27 -7.34 -3.98 14.98
CA ALA A 27 -8.62 -3.37 15.28
C ALA A 27 -8.44 -1.95 15.84
N ASN A 28 -9.26 -1.01 15.36
CA ASN A 28 -9.31 0.35 15.91
C ASN A 28 -9.70 0.31 17.40
N SER A 29 -9.10 1.18 18.20
CA SER A 29 -9.42 1.32 19.63
C SER A 29 -10.07 2.68 19.91
N PRO A 30 -11.09 2.76 20.78
CA PRO A 30 -11.64 4.05 21.21
C PRO A 30 -10.62 4.91 21.96
N ASP A 31 -9.59 4.28 22.54
CA ASP A 31 -8.54 4.94 23.32
C ASP A 31 -7.31 5.34 22.48
N GLU A 32 -7.35 5.13 21.16
CA GLU A 32 -6.21 5.45 20.29
C GLU A 32 -5.95 6.97 20.22
N ALA A 33 -4.68 7.35 20.30
CA ALA A 33 -4.30 8.75 20.26
C ALA A 33 -4.60 9.36 18.89
N LYS A 34 -5.41 10.42 18.87
CA LYS A 34 -5.67 11.18 17.65
C LYS A 34 -4.48 12.06 17.29
N SER A 35 -4.11 12.09 16.02
CA SER A 35 -3.10 13.02 15.53
C SER A 35 -3.56 14.48 15.73
N LYS A 36 -2.64 15.37 16.11
CA LYS A 36 -2.92 16.81 16.26
C LYS A 36 -3.12 17.52 14.92
N SER A 37 -2.62 16.92 13.84
CA SER A 37 -2.74 17.44 12.48
C SER A 37 -2.97 16.29 11.49
N PHE A 38 -3.61 16.62 10.38
CA PHE A 38 -3.77 15.69 9.27
C PHE A 38 -2.41 15.43 8.58
N SER A 39 -2.25 14.22 8.04
CA SER A 39 -1.08 13.84 7.23
C SER A 39 -1.54 12.92 6.11
N SER A 40 -1.55 13.45 4.89
CA SER A 40 -1.94 12.69 3.68
C SER A 40 -1.06 11.45 3.52
N LYS A 41 0.25 11.57 3.77
CA LYS A 41 1.19 10.44 3.76
C LYS A 41 0.78 9.31 4.70
N LYS A 42 0.49 9.61 5.97
CA LYS A 42 0.10 8.58 6.95
C LYS A 42 -1.27 7.97 6.65
N ALA A 43 -2.20 8.78 6.12
CA ALA A 43 -3.50 8.29 5.70
C ALA A 43 -3.38 7.30 4.55
N ILE A 44 -2.56 7.63 3.55
CA ILE A 44 -2.25 6.74 2.41
C ILE A 44 -1.60 5.44 2.91
N GLU A 45 -0.58 5.55 3.76
CA GLU A 45 0.12 4.39 4.32
C GLU A 45 -0.83 3.47 5.09
N PHE A 46 -1.74 4.02 5.89
CA PHE A 46 -2.77 3.24 6.58
C PHE A 46 -3.73 2.56 5.60
N LEU A 47 -4.25 3.30 4.62
CA LEU A 47 -5.23 2.77 3.66
C LEU A 47 -4.63 1.68 2.77
N ASP A 48 -3.36 1.79 2.38
CA ASP A 48 -2.63 0.75 1.64
C ASP A 48 -2.52 -0.53 2.45
N ASN A 49 -2.00 -0.43 3.67
CA ASN A 49 -1.81 -1.55 4.57
C ASN A 49 -3.14 -2.24 4.93
N ALA A 50 -4.16 -1.47 5.32
CA ALA A 50 -5.49 -1.99 5.65
C ALA A 50 -6.16 -2.69 4.46
N SER A 51 -6.12 -2.08 3.27
CA SER A 51 -6.79 -2.61 2.08
C SER A 51 -6.13 -3.88 1.55
N LEU A 52 -4.79 -3.93 1.56
CA LEU A 52 -4.02 -5.07 1.09
C LEU A 52 -4.04 -6.21 2.11
N SER A 53 -3.91 -5.91 3.41
CA SER A 53 -4.05 -6.91 4.49
C SER A 53 -5.43 -7.57 4.43
N TRP A 54 -6.51 -6.78 4.32
CA TRP A 54 -7.87 -7.31 4.20
C TRP A 54 -8.03 -8.25 3.02
N GLN A 55 -7.62 -7.82 1.82
CA GLN A 55 -7.74 -8.68 0.63
C GLN A 55 -6.89 -9.94 0.76
N LYS A 56 -5.69 -9.83 1.32
CA LYS A 56 -4.79 -10.98 1.53
C LYS A 56 -5.45 -12.03 2.43
N GLU A 57 -6.10 -11.61 3.50
CA GLU A 57 -6.75 -12.51 4.46
C GLU A 57 -8.11 -13.01 3.97
N ARG A 58 -8.97 -12.11 3.49
CA ARG A 58 -10.38 -12.40 3.16
C ARG A 58 -10.59 -12.90 1.73
N LYS A 59 -9.59 -12.76 0.85
CA LYS A 59 -9.66 -13.09 -0.60
C LYS A 59 -10.79 -12.39 -1.35
N CYS A 60 -11.30 -11.30 -0.80
CA CYS A 60 -12.37 -10.48 -1.37
C CYS A 60 -12.14 -9.01 -1.06
N PHE A 61 -12.88 -8.16 -1.77
CA PHE A 61 -12.92 -6.73 -1.53
C PHE A 61 -14.31 -6.31 -1.03
N ALA A 62 -14.33 -5.28 -0.19
CA ALA A 62 -15.51 -4.56 0.23
C ALA A 62 -15.75 -3.39 -0.73
N CYS A 63 -16.93 -3.36 -1.34
CA CYS A 63 -17.25 -2.42 -2.42
C CYS A 63 -17.13 -0.94 -2.02
N HIS A 64 -17.42 -0.59 -0.77
CA HIS A 64 -17.44 0.80 -0.29
C HIS A 64 -16.25 1.23 0.57
N THR A 65 -15.24 0.38 0.74
CA THR A 65 -14.07 0.73 1.56
C THR A 65 -12.79 0.45 0.79
N ASN A 66 -12.33 -0.81 0.76
CA ASN A 66 -11.04 -1.13 0.16
C ASN A 66 -11.09 -1.07 -1.38
N TYR A 67 -12.16 -1.49 -2.05
CA TYR A 67 -12.19 -1.53 -3.52
C TYR A 67 -12.14 -0.13 -4.12
N ALA A 68 -12.96 0.78 -3.59
CA ALA A 68 -13.01 2.16 -4.04
C ALA A 68 -11.65 2.86 -3.86
N TYR A 69 -10.99 2.64 -2.71
CA TYR A 69 -9.65 3.17 -2.46
C TYR A 69 -8.62 2.62 -3.45
N LEU A 70 -8.57 1.29 -3.63
CA LEU A 70 -7.60 0.64 -4.52
C LEU A 70 -7.78 1.07 -5.98
N TYR A 71 -9.04 1.24 -6.42
CA TYR A 71 -9.35 1.78 -7.74
C TYR A 71 -8.83 3.22 -7.91
N ALA A 72 -9.02 4.06 -6.88
CA ALA A 72 -8.60 5.45 -6.91
C ALA A 72 -7.11 5.67 -6.59
N ARG A 73 -6.40 4.65 -6.07
CA ARG A 73 -5.06 4.79 -5.47
C ARG A 73 -4.03 5.55 -6.32
N PRO A 74 -3.92 5.33 -7.64
CA PRO A 74 -2.97 6.07 -8.49
C PRO A 74 -3.22 7.59 -8.56
N MET A 75 -4.45 8.02 -8.24
CA MET A 75 -4.83 9.43 -8.22
C MET A 75 -4.55 10.09 -6.87
N VAL A 76 -4.54 9.31 -5.79
CA VAL A 76 -4.32 9.82 -4.42
C VAL A 76 -2.90 10.35 -4.24
N GLU A 77 -1.91 9.65 -4.82
CA GLU A 77 -0.49 10.05 -4.76
C GLU A 77 -0.24 11.41 -5.43
N LYS A 78 -0.77 11.60 -6.65
CA LYS A 78 -0.63 12.86 -7.41
C LYS A 78 -1.16 14.08 -6.65
N ASN A 79 -2.18 13.89 -5.81
CA ASN A 79 -2.78 14.96 -5.02
C ASN A 79 -2.07 15.19 -3.68
N SER A 80 -1.45 14.17 -3.08
CA SER A 80 -0.71 14.33 -1.83
C SER A 80 0.56 15.17 -1.95
N ASP A 81 1.14 15.25 -3.16
CA ASP A 81 2.27 16.14 -3.45
C ASP A 81 1.83 17.59 -3.67
N ALA A 82 0.55 17.83 -4.00
CA ALA A 82 -0.03 19.16 -4.22
C ALA A 82 -0.48 19.86 -2.93
N GLU A 83 -0.47 19.15 -1.78
CA GLU A 83 -0.86 19.65 -0.46
C GLU A 83 0.34 20.14 0.38
N LYS A 84 1.55 20.12 -0.20
CA LYS A 84 2.76 20.75 0.36
C LYS A 84 2.80 22.25 0.04
#